data_AF-A0AA88RWY7-F1
#
_entry.id   AF-A0AA88RWY7-F1
#
_cell.length_a   1.000
_cell.length_b   1.000
_cell.length_c   1.000
_cell.angle_alpha   90.00
_cell.angle_beta   90.00
_cell.angle_gamma   90.00
#
_symmetry.space_group_name_H-M   'P 1'
#
loop_
_entity.id
_entity.type
_entity.pdbx_description
1 polymer ?
#
loop_
_entity_poly.entity_id
_entity_poly.type
_entity_poly.pdbx_seq_one_letter_code
_entity_poly.pdbx_strand_id
1 'polypeptide(L)'
;MPSALRRLFATLLVHCEVGNPRLLWEKFSSLLSEDFQRSYGSNEKLVHYKTITDIAQVIESMGKHQADFDLPTVCYEDIQLCKRVKEIEEELKIHVSPEDIIALSKLNTCQMEAYNIIMQHVRDQKLVAFFIDGPGGTCKTYMYKALLATVRSEGFLL
;
A
#
# COMPACT_ATOMS: atom_id res chain seq x y z
N MET A 1 -19.80 0.42 7.74
CA MET A 1 -20.81 0.85 6.74
C MET A 1 -20.39 2.01 5.79
N PRO A 2 -19.13 2.49 5.70
CA PRO A 2 -18.77 3.51 4.70
C PRO A 2 -18.79 3.08 3.22
N SER A 3 -18.38 1.85 2.89
CA SER A 3 -18.43 1.36 1.50
C SER A 3 -19.84 1.36 0.90
N ALA A 4 -20.87 1.02 1.68
CA ALA A 4 -22.26 1.10 1.25
C ALA A 4 -22.72 2.55 1.00
N LEU A 5 -22.26 3.50 1.81
CA LEU A 5 -22.52 4.93 1.62
C LEU A 5 -21.85 5.46 0.35
N ARG A 6 -20.60 5.07 0.07
CA ARG A 6 -19.90 5.41 -1.19
C ARG A 6 -20.64 4.87 -2.41
N ARG A 7 -21.15 3.64 -2.33
CA ARG A 7 -21.99 3.06 -3.40
C ARG A 7 -23.27 3.84 -3.60
N LEU A 8 -24.00 4.15 -2.52
CA LEU A 8 -25.22 4.97 -2.59
C LEU A 8 -24.93 6.35 -3.19
N PHE A 9 -23.86 7.00 -2.75
CA PHE A 9 -23.43 8.30 -3.27
C PHE A 9 -23.18 8.25 -4.77
N ALA A 10 -22.43 7.26 -5.26
CA ALA A 10 -22.21 7.06 -6.69
C ALA A 10 -23.53 6.77 -7.45
N THR A 11 -24.43 5.95 -6.90
CA THR A 11 -25.74 5.68 -7.48
C THR A 11 -26.59 6.95 -7.59
N LEU A 12 -26.59 7.81 -6.57
CA LEU A 12 -27.28 9.10 -6.61
C LEU A 12 -26.71 10.00 -7.71
N LEU A 13 -25.39 10.08 -7.84
CA LEU A 13 -24.77 10.86 -8.92
C LEU A 13 -25.16 10.36 -10.30
N VAL A 14 -25.13 9.04 -10.53
CA VAL A 14 -25.38 8.47 -11.85
C VAL A 14 -26.87 8.43 -12.23
N HIS A 15 -27.75 8.16 -11.28
CA HIS A 15 -29.17 7.89 -11.57
C HIS A 15 -30.13 8.97 -11.08
N CYS A 16 -29.67 9.96 -10.34
CA CYS A 16 -30.49 11.08 -9.89
C CYS A 16 -29.96 12.40 -10.45
N GLU A 17 -30.87 13.36 -10.69
CA GLU A 17 -30.50 14.73 -11.04
C GLU A 17 -29.96 15.45 -9.79
N VAL A 18 -28.69 15.22 -9.48
CA VAL A 18 -28.00 15.93 -8.40
C VAL A 18 -27.61 17.31 -8.90
N GLY A 19 -28.33 18.33 -8.46
CA GLY A 19 -28.09 19.72 -8.91
C GLY A 19 -26.70 20.27 -8.56
N ASN A 20 -26.06 19.78 -7.49
CA ASN A 20 -24.69 20.17 -7.14
C ASN A 20 -23.90 19.00 -6.50
N PRO A 21 -23.22 18.18 -7.32
CA PRO A 21 -22.38 17.07 -6.85
C PRO A 21 -21.27 17.50 -5.89
N ARG A 22 -20.69 18.69 -6.12
CA ARG A 22 -19.60 19.23 -5.31
C ARG A 22 -20.02 19.54 -3.87
N LEU A 23 -21.16 20.21 -3.70
CA LEU A 23 -21.73 20.47 -2.36
C LEU A 23 -22.13 19.17 -1.66
N LEU A 24 -22.66 18.19 -2.41
CA LEU A 24 -23.01 16.89 -1.84
C LEU A 24 -21.77 16.17 -1.33
N TRP A 25 -20.67 16.19 -2.10
CA TRP A 25 -19.38 15.68 -1.68
C TRP A 25 -18.88 16.38 -0.41
N GLU A 26 -18.82 17.72 -0.41
CA GLU A 26 -18.30 18.49 0.73
C GLU A 26 -19.07 18.18 2.02
N LYS A 27 -20.39 18.04 1.92
CA LYS A 27 -21.26 17.71 3.06
C LYS A 27 -21.03 16.31 3.63
N PHE A 28 -20.73 15.32 2.80
CA PHE A 28 -20.72 13.91 3.20
C PHE A 28 -19.34 13.25 3.16
N SER A 29 -18.30 13.94 2.68
CA SER A 29 -16.93 13.43 2.53
C SER A 29 -16.37 12.77 3.80
N SER A 30 -16.63 13.33 4.98
CA SER A 30 -16.20 12.76 6.26
C SER A 30 -16.85 11.40 6.56
N LEU A 31 -18.14 11.26 6.29
CA LEU A 31 -18.87 10.00 6.47
C LEU A 31 -18.49 8.96 5.40
N LEU A 32 -18.25 9.43 4.17
CA LEU A 32 -17.83 8.59 3.05
C LEU A 32 -16.41 8.04 3.24
N SER A 33 -15.60 8.65 4.10
CA SER A 33 -14.18 8.29 4.28
C SER A 33 -13.85 7.70 5.66
N GLU A 34 -14.85 7.50 6.53
CA GLU A 34 -14.69 7.10 7.94
C GLU A 34 -13.85 5.82 8.15
N ASP A 35 -14.03 4.80 7.31
CA ASP A 35 -13.25 3.55 7.37
C ASP A 35 -11.80 3.76 6.95
N PHE A 36 -11.56 4.60 5.94
CA PHE A 36 -10.22 4.97 5.53
C PHE A 36 -9.52 5.84 6.58
N GLN A 37 -10.24 6.76 7.25
CA GLN A 37 -9.71 7.52 8.38
C GLN A 37 -9.27 6.60 9.52
N ARG A 38 -10.03 5.55 9.82
CA ARG A 38 -9.65 4.56 10.84
C ARG A 38 -8.40 3.76 10.46
N SER A 39 -8.26 3.40 9.18
CA SER A 39 -7.12 2.61 8.70
C SER A 39 -5.85 3.44 8.52
N TYR A 40 -5.97 4.71 8.12
CA TYR A 40 -4.86 5.55 7.67
C TYR A 40 -4.58 6.76 8.57
N GLY A 41 -5.36 6.95 9.64
CA GLY A 41 -5.17 8.01 10.63
C GLY A 41 -5.22 9.41 10.00
N SER A 42 -4.23 10.24 10.35
CA SER A 42 -4.14 11.65 9.95
C SER A 42 -3.64 11.88 8.51
N ASN A 43 -3.48 10.83 7.70
CA ASN A 43 -3.08 10.99 6.30
C ASN A 43 -4.29 11.39 5.43
N GLU A 44 -4.72 12.64 5.55
CA GLU A 44 -5.91 13.18 4.87
C GLU A 44 -5.85 13.00 3.35
N LYS A 45 -4.66 13.13 2.74
CA LYS A 45 -4.46 12.95 1.30
C LYS A 45 -4.77 11.52 0.85
N LEU A 46 -4.25 10.53 1.57
CA LEU A 46 -4.50 9.12 1.31
C LEU A 46 -5.97 8.75 1.52
N VAL A 47 -6.57 9.25 2.60
CA VAL A 47 -7.99 9.05 2.90
C VAL A 47 -8.86 9.63 1.78
N HIS A 48 -8.60 10.86 1.37
CA HIS A 48 -9.29 11.53 0.28
C HIS A 48 -9.15 10.74 -1.04
N TYR A 49 -7.92 10.36 -1.40
CA TYR A 49 -7.64 9.55 -2.59
C TYR A 49 -8.43 8.24 -2.61
N LYS A 50 -8.35 7.45 -1.54
CA LYS A 50 -9.02 6.14 -1.44
C LYS A 50 -10.52 6.30 -1.58
N THR A 51 -11.08 7.35 -0.97
CA THR A 51 -12.51 7.65 -1.01
C THR A 51 -12.97 7.99 -2.43
N ILE A 52 -12.27 8.91 -3.10
CA ILE A 52 -12.58 9.30 -4.48
C ILE A 52 -12.41 8.13 -5.44
N THR A 53 -11.34 7.34 -5.29
CA THR A 53 -11.06 6.18 -6.15
C THR A 53 -12.15 5.11 -6.02
N ASP A 54 -12.60 4.81 -4.80
CA ASP A 54 -13.66 3.80 -4.56
C ASP A 54 -15.00 4.26 -5.17
N ILE A 55 -15.31 5.56 -5.07
CA ILE A 55 -16.50 6.15 -5.73
C ILE A 55 -16.37 6.09 -7.25
N ALA A 56 -15.21 6.47 -7.80
CA ALA A 56 -14.95 6.45 -9.24
C ALA A 56 -15.12 5.04 -9.82
N GLN A 57 -14.61 4.01 -9.15
CA GLN A 57 -14.80 2.62 -9.57
C GLN A 57 -16.28 2.21 -9.63
N VAL A 58 -17.09 2.67 -8.67
CA VAL A 58 -18.54 2.41 -8.68
C VAL A 58 -19.21 3.15 -9.84
N ILE A 59 -18.84 4.41 -10.10
CA ILE A 59 -19.34 5.19 -11.24
C ILE A 59 -18.99 4.51 -12.58
N GLU A 60 -17.74 4.07 -12.74
CA GLU A 60 -17.26 3.34 -13.92
C GLU A 60 -18.00 2.01 -14.13
N SER A 61 -18.33 1.30 -13.04
CA SER A 61 -19.12 0.08 -13.13
C SER A 61 -20.54 0.30 -13.66
N MET A 62 -21.05 1.55 -13.62
CA MET A 62 -22.34 1.95 -14.18
C MET A 62 -22.19 2.60 -15.58
N GLY A 63 -21.01 2.53 -16.19
CA GLY A 63 -20.75 3.03 -17.55
C GLY A 63 -20.64 4.55 -17.66
N LYS A 64 -20.31 5.23 -16.56
CA LYS A 64 -20.05 6.69 -16.51
C LYS A 64 -18.59 6.95 -16.12
N HIS A 65 -18.10 8.14 -16.39
CA HIS A 65 -16.79 8.57 -15.91
C HIS A 65 -16.93 9.51 -14.72
N GLN A 66 -15.98 9.45 -13.78
CA GLN A 66 -15.93 10.42 -12.68
C GLN A 66 -15.91 11.86 -13.20
N ALA A 67 -15.24 12.11 -14.33
CA ALA A 67 -15.15 13.42 -14.98
C ALA A 67 -16.51 13.97 -15.46
N ASP A 68 -17.54 13.13 -15.56
CA ASP A 68 -18.92 13.56 -15.87
C ASP A 68 -19.56 14.30 -14.68
N PHE A 69 -18.94 14.22 -13.50
CA PHE A 69 -19.40 14.82 -12.26
C PHE A 69 -18.34 15.79 -11.72
N ASP A 70 -18.78 16.90 -11.13
CA ASP A 70 -17.90 17.90 -10.49
C ASP A 70 -17.36 17.39 -9.12
N LEU A 71 -16.63 16.28 -9.16
CA LEU A 71 -15.96 15.67 -8.01
C LEU A 71 -14.48 16.08 -7.96
N PRO A 72 -13.88 16.16 -6.77
CA PRO A 72 -12.45 16.44 -6.64
C PRO A 72 -11.61 15.44 -7.44
N THR A 73 -10.69 15.97 -8.24
CA THR A 73 -9.71 15.16 -8.95
C THR A 73 -8.55 14.82 -8.02
N VAL A 74 -8.03 13.62 -8.20
CA VAL A 74 -6.79 13.19 -7.55
C VAL A 74 -5.59 13.71 -8.35
N CYS A 75 -4.57 14.27 -7.68
CA CYS A 75 -3.32 14.66 -8.34
C CYS A 75 -2.30 13.50 -8.39
N TYR A 76 -1.27 13.65 -9.24
CA TYR A 76 -0.25 12.61 -9.43
C TYR A 76 0.48 12.25 -8.12
N GLU A 77 0.73 13.24 -7.27
CA GLU A 77 1.42 13.08 -5.99
C GLU A 77 0.63 12.18 -5.04
N ASP A 78 -0.69 12.31 -5.01
CA ASP A 78 -1.57 11.47 -4.20
C ASP A 78 -1.51 10.01 -4.66
N ILE A 79 -1.48 9.77 -5.97
CA ILE A 79 -1.33 8.43 -6.55
C ILE A 79 0.00 7.79 -6.10
N GLN A 80 1.10 8.55 -6.14
CA GLN A 80 2.42 8.06 -5.74
C GLN A 80 2.47 7.74 -4.24
N LEU A 81 1.91 8.60 -3.40
CA LEU A 81 1.81 8.35 -1.96
C LEU A 81 1.04 7.05 -1.69
N CYS A 82 -0.06 6.82 -2.42
CA CYS A 82 -0.87 5.62 -2.26
C CYS A 82 -0.18 4.35 -2.71
N LYS A 83 0.58 4.40 -3.81
CA LYS A 83 1.41 3.26 -4.26
C LYS A 83 2.43 2.88 -3.19
N ARG A 84 3.15 3.87 -2.66
CA ARG A 84 4.14 3.65 -1.59
C ARG A 84 3.50 3.06 -0.34
N VAL A 85 2.33 3.55 0.07
CA VAL A 85 1.63 3.01 1.25
C VAL A 85 1.16 1.58 0.99
N LYS A 86 0.65 1.28 -0.20
CA LYS A 86 0.25 -0.08 -0.57
C LYS A 86 1.43 -1.05 -0.56
N GLU A 87 2.59 -0.65 -1.09
CA GLU A 87 3.82 -1.45 -1.04
C GLU A 87 4.23 -1.74 0.41
N ILE A 88 4.20 -0.74 1.29
CA ILE A 88 4.49 -0.91 2.72
C ILE A 88 3.47 -1.86 3.38
N GLU A 89 2.17 -1.69 3.11
CA GLU A 89 1.12 -2.57 3.64
C GLU A 89 1.28 -4.02 3.17
N GLU A 90 1.67 -4.24 1.92
CA GLU A 90 1.90 -5.57 1.35
C GLU A 90 3.15 -6.21 1.96
N GLU A 91 4.23 -5.46 2.12
CA GLU A 91 5.42 -5.91 2.84
C GLU A 91 5.06 -6.31 4.27
N LEU A 92 4.36 -5.46 5.03
CA LEU A 92 3.97 -5.74 6.42
C LEU A 92 3.06 -6.98 6.57
N LYS A 93 2.32 -7.37 5.52
CA LYS A 93 1.49 -8.59 5.52
C LYS A 93 2.30 -9.87 5.32
N ILE A 94 3.56 -9.79 4.85
CA ILE A 94 4.40 -10.97 4.70
C ILE A 94 4.61 -11.60 6.07
N HIS A 95 4.16 -12.84 6.25
CA HIS A 95 4.40 -13.58 7.49
C HIS A 95 5.86 -14.07 7.53
N VAL A 96 6.56 -13.78 8.62
CA VAL A 96 7.87 -14.39 8.91
C VAL A 96 7.61 -15.63 9.75
N SER A 97 7.85 -16.81 9.18
CA SER A 97 7.71 -18.05 9.96
C SER A 97 8.97 -18.33 10.80
N PRO A 98 8.89 -19.16 11.86
CA PRO A 98 10.06 -19.59 12.60
C PRO A 98 11.12 -20.27 11.70
N GLU A 99 10.71 -20.94 10.64
CA GLU A 99 11.62 -21.54 9.65
C GLU A 99 12.39 -20.48 8.86
N ASP A 100 11.81 -19.30 8.62
CA ASP A 100 12.49 -18.17 7.98
C ASP A 100 13.56 -17.56 8.90
N ILE A 101 13.38 -17.64 10.22
CA ILE A 101 14.41 -17.26 11.22
C ILE A 101 15.56 -18.27 11.19
N ILE A 102 15.24 -19.56 11.11
CA ILE A 102 16.24 -20.63 11.05
C ILE A 102 16.97 -20.63 9.69
N ALA A 103 16.40 -19.97 8.66
CA ALA A 103 16.99 -19.90 7.33
C ALA A 103 18.41 -19.34 7.31
N LEU A 104 18.72 -18.43 8.24
CA LEU A 104 20.07 -17.92 8.40
C LEU A 104 21.11 -19.04 8.64
N SER A 105 20.75 -20.06 9.43
CA SER A 105 21.66 -21.15 9.78
C SER A 105 21.91 -22.16 8.65
N LYS A 106 21.12 -22.10 7.55
CA LYS A 106 21.27 -23.00 6.40
C LYS A 106 21.82 -22.29 5.15
N LEU A 107 22.23 -21.03 5.27
CA LEU A 107 22.89 -20.33 4.16
C LEU A 107 24.26 -20.98 3.87
N ASN A 108 24.58 -21.13 2.59
CA ASN A 108 25.93 -21.51 2.19
C ASN A 108 26.92 -20.33 2.35
N THR A 109 28.21 -20.59 2.20
CA THR A 109 29.26 -19.59 2.41
C THR A 109 29.08 -18.31 1.59
N CYS A 110 28.76 -18.43 0.29
CA CYS A 110 28.59 -17.26 -0.57
C CYS A 110 27.33 -16.45 -0.22
N GLN A 111 26.23 -17.13 0.11
CA GLN A 111 25.01 -16.47 0.57
C GLN A 111 25.23 -15.77 1.92
N MET A 112 25.99 -16.39 2.82
CA MET A 112 26.33 -15.81 4.12
C MET A 112 27.20 -14.56 3.95
N GLU A 113 28.14 -14.56 3.01
CA GLU A 113 28.95 -13.39 2.69
C GLU A 113 28.09 -12.22 2.18
N ALA A 114 27.22 -12.48 1.20
CA ALA A 114 26.28 -11.48 0.69
C ALA A 114 25.35 -10.95 1.80
N TYR A 115 24.82 -11.85 2.63
CA TYR A 115 24.00 -11.51 3.78
C TYR A 115 24.72 -10.56 4.74
N ASN A 116 25.97 -10.85 5.10
CA ASN A 116 26.75 -10.04 6.04
C ASN A 116 26.99 -8.63 5.49
N ILE A 117 27.31 -8.50 4.20
CA ILE A 117 27.52 -7.20 3.55
C ILE A 117 26.24 -6.36 3.60
N ILE A 118 25.10 -6.96 3.27
CA ILE A 118 23.80 -6.28 3.27
C ILE A 118 23.42 -5.85 4.68
N MET A 119 23.48 -6.77 5.66
CA MET A 119 23.12 -6.49 7.04
C MET A 119 24.03 -5.45 7.69
N GLN A 120 25.31 -5.40 7.31
CA GLN A 120 26.21 -4.33 7.76
C GLN A 120 25.72 -2.96 7.29
N HIS A 121 25.31 -2.83 6.01
CA HIS A 121 24.78 -1.57 5.49
C HIS A 121 23.44 -1.17 6.13
N VAL A 122 22.59 -2.15 6.44
CA VAL A 122 21.34 -1.92 7.18
C VAL A 122 21.63 -1.35 8.57
N ARG A 123 22.53 -1.99 9.33
CA ARG A 123 22.91 -1.56 10.69
C ARG A 123 23.61 -0.20 10.69
N ASP A 124 24.42 0.08 9.65
CA ASP A 124 25.07 1.37 9.44
C ASP A 124 24.11 2.45 8.91
N GLN A 125 22.84 2.13 8.65
CA GLN A 125 21.84 3.01 8.05
C GLN A 125 22.30 3.66 6.72
N LYS A 126 23.08 2.92 5.93
CA LYS A 126 23.57 3.39 4.63
C LYS A 126 22.53 3.12 3.55
N LEU A 127 22.17 4.17 2.82
CA LEU A 127 21.29 4.07 1.65
C LEU A 127 22.06 3.48 0.46
N VAL A 128 21.80 2.21 0.17
CA VAL A 128 22.43 1.48 -0.95
C VAL A 128 21.43 0.49 -1.55
N ALA A 129 21.56 0.25 -2.85
CA ALA A 129 20.83 -0.80 -3.55
C ALA A 129 21.77 -1.97 -3.83
N PHE A 130 21.32 -3.19 -3.53
CA PHE A 130 22.06 -4.42 -3.82
C PHE A 130 21.38 -5.20 -4.95
N PHE A 131 22.19 -5.83 -5.79
CA PHE A 131 21.73 -6.82 -6.76
C PHE A 131 22.29 -8.19 -6.39
N ILE A 132 21.40 -9.16 -6.20
CA ILE A 132 21.77 -10.53 -5.86
C ILE A 132 21.56 -11.40 -7.09
N ASP A 133 22.67 -11.82 -7.70
CA ASP A 133 22.65 -12.76 -8.81
C ASP A 133 23.01 -14.18 -8.35
N GLY A 134 22.44 -15.16 -9.04
CA GLY A 134 22.69 -16.57 -8.79
C GLY A 134 21.99 -17.46 -9.82
N PRO A 135 22.57 -18.60 -10.20
CA PRO A 135 21.90 -19.54 -11.12
C PRO A 135 20.53 -20.00 -10.61
N GLY A 136 19.66 -20.45 -11.51
CA GLY A 136 18.38 -21.06 -11.12
C GLY A 136 18.60 -22.22 -10.13
N GLY A 137 17.78 -22.28 -9.07
CA GLY A 137 17.90 -23.32 -8.04
C GLY A 137 18.89 -23.03 -6.90
N THR A 138 19.59 -21.89 -6.90
CA THR A 138 20.53 -21.51 -5.82
C THR A 138 19.88 -20.91 -4.57
N CYS A 139 18.62 -21.25 -4.28
CA CYS A 139 17.92 -20.84 -3.07
C CYS A 139 17.91 -19.31 -2.80
N LYS A 140 17.91 -18.44 -3.82
CA LYS A 140 17.84 -16.97 -3.65
C LYS A 140 16.65 -16.52 -2.80
N THR A 141 15.49 -17.15 -3.00
CA THR A 141 14.29 -16.96 -2.18
C THR A 141 14.54 -17.21 -0.69
N TYR A 142 15.38 -18.19 -0.37
CA TYR A 142 15.75 -18.53 1.00
C TYR A 142 16.55 -17.42 1.66
N MET A 143 17.46 -16.79 0.90
CA MET A 143 18.26 -15.66 1.38
C MET A 143 17.40 -14.40 1.61
N TYR A 144 16.44 -14.11 0.71
CA TYR A 144 15.50 -13.01 0.91
C TYR A 144 14.67 -13.18 2.19
N LYS A 145 14.21 -14.40 2.47
CA LYS A 145 13.50 -14.74 3.71
C LYS A 145 14.37 -14.52 4.95
N ALA A 146 15.62 -14.97 4.93
CA ALA A 146 16.55 -14.77 6.04
C ALA A 146 16.84 -13.29 6.32
N LEU A 147 17.06 -12.49 5.26
CA LEU A 147 17.23 -11.04 5.37
C LEU A 147 16.00 -10.38 5.98
N LEU A 148 14.82 -10.64 5.42
CA LEU A 148 13.57 -10.06 5.91
C LEU A 148 13.29 -10.43 7.37
N ALA A 149 13.49 -11.70 7.74
CA ALA A 149 13.32 -12.18 9.10
C ALA A 149 14.24 -11.45 10.08
N THR A 150 15.52 -11.29 9.71
CA THR A 150 16.52 -10.65 10.56
C THR A 150 16.23 -9.17 10.74
N VAL A 151 16.02 -8.44 9.65
CA VAL A 151 15.74 -7.00 9.67
C VAL A 151 14.52 -6.69 10.55
N ARG A 152 13.49 -7.55 10.53
CA ARG A 152 12.32 -7.43 11.42
C ARG A 152 12.64 -7.74 12.87
N SER A 153 13.39 -8.82 13.13
CA SER A 153 13.77 -9.20 14.49
C SER A 153 14.64 -8.15 15.19
N GLU A 154 15.48 -7.45 14.42
CA GLU A 154 16.35 -6.37 14.92
C GLU A 154 15.63 -5.00 14.94
N GLY A 155 14.38 -4.92 14.49
CA GLY A 155 13.56 -3.70 14.56
C GLY A 155 13.89 -2.62 13.53
N PHE A 156 14.54 -2.95 12.42
CA PHE A 156 14.90 -1.97 11.38
C PHE A 156 13.75 -1.61 10.44
N LEU A 157 12.59 -2.26 10.56
CA LEU A 157 11.42 -2.07 9.68
C LEU A 157 10.23 -1.36 10.35
N LEU A 158 10.40 -0.78 11.55
CA LEU A 158 9.36 -0.06 12.28
C LEU A 158 9.90 1.22 12.94
#